data_AF-A0A7X9IS60-F1
#
_entry.id   AF-A0A7X9IS60-F1
#
_cell.length_a   1.000
_cell.length_b   1.000
_cell.length_c   1.000
_cell.angle_alpha   90.00
_cell.angle_beta   90.00
_cell.angle_gamma   90.00
#
_symmetry.space_group_name_H-M   'P 1'
#
loop_
_entity.id
_entity.type
_entity.pdbx_description
1 polymer ?
#
loop_
_entity_poly.entity_id
_entity_poly.type
_entity_poly.pdbx_seq_one_letter_code
_entity_poly.pdbx_strand_id
1 'polypeptide(L)'
;MDFEENGKLISIDPFRNQDKISTKSEKWIVLYDIRDNKRLRKVAKIMENYGIRVQKSVFEIFASSDVIQRLRYRVQKVIMIDDYVLYINVCEEDWQKQIKYGVKACGYEQKDFQIL
;
A
#
# COMPACT_ATOMS: atom_id res chain seq x y z
N MET A 1 15.64 -9.24 -6.29
CA MET A 1 16.16 -10.35 -7.10
C MET A 1 16.31 -11.50 -6.12
N ASP A 2 15.66 -12.62 -6.39
CA ASP A 2 15.64 -13.73 -5.44
C ASP A 2 16.91 -14.57 -5.64
N PHE A 3 17.59 -14.92 -4.55
CA PHE A 3 18.80 -15.76 -4.55
C PHE A 3 18.55 -16.97 -3.65
N GLU A 4 19.17 -18.11 -4.00
CA GLU A 4 19.26 -19.26 -3.10
C GLU A 4 20.54 -19.15 -2.26
N GLU A 5 20.39 -19.18 -0.94
CA GLU A 5 21.48 -19.41 -0.01
C GLU A 5 21.06 -20.52 0.95
N ASN A 6 21.89 -21.57 1.07
CA ASN A 6 21.64 -22.73 1.95
C ASN A 6 20.25 -23.39 1.77
N GLY A 7 19.79 -23.51 0.51
CA GLY A 7 18.51 -24.17 0.18
C GLY A 7 17.26 -23.42 0.64
N LYS A 8 17.39 -22.15 1.03
CA LYS A 8 16.27 -21.29 1.43
C LYS A 8 16.14 -20.15 0.41
N LEU A 9 14.95 -20.02 -0.18
CA LEU A 9 14.58 -18.86 -1.00
C LEU A 9 14.61 -17.61 -0.12
N ILE A 10 15.62 -16.75 -0.32
CA ILE A 10 15.70 -15.46 0.37
C ILE A 10 15.14 -14.39 -0.57
N SER A 11 14.00 -13.81 -0.18
CA SER A 11 13.52 -12.58 -0.79
C SER A 11 14.35 -11.43 -0.22
N ILE A 12 15.42 -11.06 -0.92
CA ILE A 12 16.17 -9.84 -0.59
C ILE A 12 15.24 -8.65 -0.88
N ASP A 13 14.83 -7.94 0.17
CA ASP A 13 14.13 -6.66 0.01
C ASP A 13 15.14 -5.65 -0.59
N PRO A 14 14.96 -5.23 -1.85
CA PRO A 14 15.90 -4.32 -2.50
C PRO A 14 15.92 -2.93 -1.83
N PHE A 15 15.00 -2.66 -0.89
CA PHE A 15 14.88 -1.41 -0.14
C PHE A 15 15.47 -1.49 1.28
N ARG A 16 16.27 -2.51 1.62
CA ARG A 16 16.84 -2.70 2.98
C ARG A 16 17.95 -1.69 3.35
N ASN A 17 18.64 -1.10 2.38
CA ASN A 17 19.75 -0.13 2.57
C ASN A 17 19.52 1.16 1.75
N GLN A 18 18.43 1.88 1.97
CA GLN A 18 18.26 3.24 1.44
C GLN A 18 18.33 4.25 2.57
N ASP A 19 19.54 4.75 2.85
CA ASP A 19 19.86 5.71 3.93
C ASP A 19 19.44 7.16 3.60
N LYS A 20 18.32 7.35 2.90
CA LYS A 20 17.65 8.63 2.76
C LYS A 20 16.14 8.42 2.88
N ILE A 21 15.66 8.29 4.11
CA ILE A 21 14.23 8.40 4.40
C ILE A 21 13.79 9.78 3.94
N SER A 22 12.97 9.83 2.89
CA SER A 22 12.37 11.09 2.49
C SER A 22 11.42 11.52 3.62
N THR A 23 11.71 12.66 4.25
CA THR A 23 10.95 13.16 5.41
C THR A 23 9.56 13.68 5.02
N LYS A 24 9.27 13.75 3.72
CA LYS A 24 7.99 14.22 3.19
C LYS A 24 7.02 13.06 3.05
N SER A 25 6.02 13.02 3.92
CA SER A 25 4.87 12.13 3.78
C SER A 25 3.97 12.60 2.63
N GLU A 26 3.62 11.68 1.75
CA GLU A 26 2.72 11.88 0.63
C GLU A 26 1.37 11.17 0.88
N LYS A 27 0.31 11.62 0.21
CA LYS A 27 -1.01 11.04 0.31
C LYS A 27 -1.35 10.25 -0.93
N TRP A 28 -1.82 9.02 -0.73
CA TRP A 28 -2.10 8.08 -1.79
C TRP A 28 -3.46 7.46 -1.62
N ILE A 29 -4.20 7.36 -2.73
CA ILE A 29 -5.38 6.51 -2.83
C ILE A 29 -4.98 5.28 -3.63
N VAL A 30 -5.18 4.10 -3.06
CA VAL A 30 -4.88 2.83 -3.72
C VAL A 30 -6.17 2.04 -3.90
N LEU A 31 -6.46 1.67 -5.13
CA LEU A 31 -7.63 0.88 -5.50
C LEU A 31 -7.18 -0.46 -6.06
N TYR A 32 -8.00 -1.49 -5.88
CA TYR A 32 -7.76 -2.77 -6.54
C TYR A 32 -9.04 -3.44 -7.07
N ASP A 33 -8.86 -4.26 -8.10
CA ASP A 33 -9.83 -5.26 -8.55
C ASP A 33 -9.07 -6.59 -8.69
N ILE A 34 -9.28 -7.51 -7.75
CA ILE A 34 -8.54 -8.77 -7.64
C ILE A 34 -9.54 -9.92 -7.71
N ARG A 35 -9.34 -10.84 -8.66
CA ARG A 35 -10.30 -11.90 -8.98
C ARG A 35 -10.27 -13.04 -7.97
N ASP A 36 -9.08 -13.45 -7.56
CA ASP A 36 -8.91 -14.55 -6.61
C ASP A 36 -9.02 -14.08 -5.15
N ASN A 37 -9.88 -14.74 -4.39
CA ASN A 37 -10.13 -14.41 -2.99
C ASN A 37 -8.91 -14.63 -2.07
N LYS A 38 -7.99 -15.53 -2.40
CA LYS A 38 -6.77 -15.74 -1.60
C LYS A 38 -5.77 -14.60 -1.85
N ARG A 39 -5.56 -14.21 -3.12
CA ARG A 39 -4.75 -13.04 -3.49
C ARG A 39 -5.32 -11.75 -2.90
N LEU A 40 -6.64 -11.56 -2.99
CA LEU A 40 -7.33 -10.40 -2.43
C LEU A 40 -7.04 -10.26 -0.92
N ARG A 41 -7.20 -11.35 -0.15
CA ARG A 41 -6.91 -11.33 1.29
C ARG A 41 -5.44 -11.03 1.60
N LYS A 42 -4.52 -11.58 0.80
CA LYS A 42 -3.08 -11.31 0.95
C LYS A 42 -2.75 -9.84 0.66
N VAL A 43 -3.24 -9.29 -0.45
CA VAL A 43 -3.03 -7.89 -0.82
C VAL A 43 -3.65 -6.95 0.21
N ALA A 44 -4.89 -7.21 0.64
CA ALA A 44 -5.54 -6.42 1.69
C ALA A 44 -4.70 -6.42 2.98
N LYS A 45 -4.24 -7.60 3.44
CA LYS A 45 -3.38 -7.70 4.63
C LYS A 45 -2.04 -6.98 4.46
N ILE A 46 -1.46 -6.96 3.26
CA ILE A 46 -0.27 -6.16 2.97
C ILE A 46 -0.61 -4.68 3.15
N MET A 47 -1.63 -4.16 2.45
CA MET A 47 -2.01 -2.74 2.45
C MET A 47 -2.44 -2.24 3.83
N GLU A 48 -3.07 -3.08 4.66
CA GLU A 48 -3.45 -2.75 6.05
C GLU A 48 -2.26 -2.41 6.96
N ASN A 49 -1.02 -2.80 6.59
CA ASN A 49 0.18 -2.38 7.32
C ASN A 49 0.71 -1.00 6.89
N TYR A 50 0.20 -0.44 5.79
CA TYR A 50 0.69 0.79 5.19
C TYR A 50 -0.36 1.91 5.24
N GLY A 51 -1.63 1.58 5.45
CA GLY A 51 -2.69 2.59 5.51
C GLY A 51 -4.04 2.03 5.93
N ILE A 52 -5.07 2.83 5.69
CA ILE A 52 -6.42 2.62 6.20
C ILE A 52 -7.31 2.12 5.07
N ARG A 53 -8.03 1.02 5.33
CA ARG A 53 -9.03 0.49 4.40
C ARG A 53 -10.33 1.27 4.53
N VAL A 54 -10.64 2.12 3.56
CA VAL A 54 -11.81 3.02 3.58
C VAL A 54 -13.04 2.47 2.86
N GLN A 55 -12.84 1.60 1.87
CA GLN A 55 -13.90 0.82 1.23
C GLN A 55 -13.45 -0.63 1.02
N LYS A 56 -14.33 -1.48 0.48
CA LYS A 56 -14.02 -2.89 0.20
C LYS A 56 -12.72 -3.05 -0.59
N SER A 57 -12.48 -2.19 -1.58
CA SER A 57 -11.31 -2.27 -2.46
C SER A 57 -10.54 -0.96 -2.59
N VAL A 58 -10.63 -0.08 -1.59
CA VAL A 58 -9.96 1.23 -1.58
C VAL A 58 -9.25 1.46 -0.26
N PHE A 59 -8.01 1.92 -0.35
CA PHE A 59 -7.12 2.25 0.75
C PHE A 59 -6.64 3.69 0.65
N GLU A 60 -6.55 4.35 1.80
CA GLU A 60 -5.90 5.65 1.96
C GLU A 60 -4.56 5.44 2.67
N ILE A 61 -3.48 5.95 2.10
CA ILE A 61 -2.12 5.72 2.57
C ILE A 61 -1.40 7.07 2.73
N PHE A 62 -0.77 7.25 3.88
CA PHE A 62 0.06 8.40 4.21
C PHE A 62 1.48 7.90 4.42
N ALA A 63 2.33 8.08 3.41
CA ALA A 63 3.63 7.45 3.39
C ALA A 63 4.60 8.22 2.50
N SER A 64 5.88 8.09 2.80
CA SER A 64 6.95 8.55 1.93
C SER A 64 7.01 7.73 0.63
N SER A 65 7.65 8.29 -0.39
CA SER A 65 7.79 7.63 -1.70
C SER A 65 8.51 6.28 -1.62
N ASP A 66 9.50 6.14 -0.72
CA ASP A 66 10.22 4.90 -0.45
C ASP A 66 9.32 3.81 0.15
N VAL A 67 8.47 4.17 1.12
CA VAL A 67 7.47 3.26 1.71
C VAL A 67 6.47 2.80 0.65
N ILE A 68 6.02 3.69 -0.23
CA ILE A 68 5.13 3.35 -1.36
C ILE A 68 5.82 2.41 -2.35
N GLN A 69 7.12 2.61 -2.62
CA GLN A 69 7.87 1.73 -3.50
C GLN A 69 7.97 0.31 -2.93
N ARG A 70 8.20 0.19 -1.61
CA ARG A 70 8.18 -1.11 -0.91
C ARG A 70 6.78 -1.75 -0.95
N LEU A 71 5.71 -0.97 -0.77
CA LEU A 71 4.34 -1.46 -0.91
C LEU A 71 4.09 -2.02 -2.31
N ARG A 72 4.43 -1.27 -3.36
CA ARG A 72 4.27 -1.68 -4.76
C ARG A 72 4.99 -2.99 -5.03
N TYR A 73 6.22 -3.13 -4.56
CA TYR A 73 7.01 -4.36 -4.69
C TYR A 73 6.33 -5.57 -4.02
N ARG A 74 5.84 -5.40 -2.80
CA ARG A 74 5.15 -6.48 -2.06
C ARG A 74 3.84 -6.89 -2.73
N VAL A 75 3.07 -5.93 -3.24
CA VAL A 75 1.82 -6.20 -3.98
C VAL A 75 2.11 -6.92 -5.29
N GLN A 76 3.14 -6.50 -6.03
CA GLN A 76 3.54 -7.11 -7.30
C GLN A 76 3.93 -8.59 -7.18
N LYS A 77 4.47 -9.01 -6.02
CA LYS A 77 4.76 -10.44 -5.74
C LYS A 77 3.51 -11.31 -5.53
N VAL A 78 2.34 -10.71 -5.37
CA VAL A 78 1.10 -11.41 -5.02
C VAL A 78 0.07 -11.40 -6.13
N ILE A 79 -0.05 -10.29 -6.86
CA ILE A 79 -1.04 -10.14 -7.93
C ILE A 79 -0.67 -10.94 -9.18
N MET A 80 -1.68 -11.28 -9.97
CA MET A 80 -1.54 -11.96 -11.26
C MET A 80 -2.00 -11.06 -12.41
N ILE A 81 -1.81 -11.53 -13.65
CA ILE A 81 -2.10 -10.75 -14.88
C ILE A 81 -3.58 -10.35 -15.02
N ASP A 82 -4.49 -11.06 -14.36
CA ASP A 82 -5.93 -10.82 -14.34
C ASP A 82 -6.39 -9.87 -13.21
N ASP A 83 -5.46 -9.41 -12.38
CA ASP A 83 -5.72 -8.47 -11.29
C ASP A 83 -5.30 -7.05 -11.70
N TYR A 84 -5.95 -6.05 -11.08
CA TYR A 84 -5.68 -4.64 -11.32
C TYR A 84 -5.46 -3.90 -10.00
N VAL A 85 -4.42 -3.06 -9.94
CA VAL A 85 -4.13 -2.19 -8.80
C VAL A 85 -3.73 -0.82 -9.31
N LEU A 86 -4.39 0.23 -8.82
CA LEU A 86 -4.16 1.62 -9.20
C LEU A 86 -3.66 2.40 -7.98
N TYR A 87 -2.57 3.14 -8.16
CA TYR A 87 -2.00 4.05 -7.16
C TYR A 87 -2.15 5.48 -7.67
N ILE A 88 -2.86 6.32 -6.91
CA ILE A 88 -3.08 7.73 -7.22
C ILE A 88 -2.39 8.54 -6.14
N ASN A 89 -1.36 9.31 -6.51
CA ASN A 89 -0.80 10.32 -5.62
C ASN A 89 -1.72 11.55 -5.65
N VAL A 90 -2.12 12.03 -4.48
CA VAL A 90 -3.06 13.14 -4.35
C VAL A 90 -2.36 14.28 -3.62
N CYS A 91 -2.43 15.49 -4.18
CA CYS A 91 -1.89 16.66 -3.53
C CYS A 91 -2.73 17.06 -2.31
N GLU A 92 -2.20 17.98 -1.50
CA GLU A 92 -2.92 18.48 -0.32
C GLU A 92 -4.26 19.13 -0.69
N GLU A 93 -4.30 19.94 -1.76
CA GLU A 93 -5.51 20.68 -2.12
C GLU A 93 -6.64 19.76 -2.58
N ASP A 94 -6.33 18.72 -3.35
CA ASP A 94 -7.33 17.74 -3.79
C ASP A 94 -7.74 16.80 -2.67
N TRP A 95 -6.82 16.49 -1.74
CA TRP A 95 -7.13 15.69 -0.57
C TRP A 95 -8.23 16.33 0.29
N GLN A 96 -8.21 17.66 0.43
CA GLN A 96 -9.19 18.39 1.25
C GLN A 96 -10.58 18.47 0.61
N LYS A 97 -10.71 18.20 -0.69
CA LYS A 97 -11.98 18.24 -1.44
C LYS A 97 -12.76 16.92 -1.35
N GLN A 98 -12.32 15.97 -0.52
CA GLN A 98 -12.99 14.69 -0.38
C GLN A 98 -14.38 14.83 0.24
N ILE A 99 -15.37 14.25 -0.43
CA ILE A 99 -16.74 14.14 0.08
C ILE A 99 -17.05 12.66 0.21
N LYS A 100 -17.41 12.22 1.43
CA LYS A 100 -17.70 10.82 1.75
C LYS A 100 -19.16 10.69 2.18
N TYR A 101 -19.87 9.71 1.61
CA TYR A 101 -21.27 9.40 1.94
C TYR A 101 -21.39 7.97 2.50
N GLY A 102 -22.39 7.74 3.36
CA GLY A 102 -22.73 6.42 3.91
C GLY A 102 -22.30 6.19 5.37
N VAL A 103 -22.65 5.02 5.91
CA VAL A 103 -22.51 4.69 7.35
C VAL A 103 -21.07 4.84 7.86
N LYS A 104 -20.07 4.62 7.00
CA LYS A 104 -18.64 4.74 7.33
C LYS A 104 -18.05 6.13 7.07
N ALA A 105 -18.86 7.13 6.73
CA ALA A 105 -18.39 8.52 6.58
C ALA A 105 -18.02 9.15 7.93
N CYS A 106 -18.50 8.60 9.04
CA CYS A 106 -18.15 9.01 10.39
C CYS A 106 -16.82 8.35 10.82
N GLY A 107 -15.71 9.07 10.60
CA GLY A 107 -14.45 8.95 11.34
C GLY A 107 -13.64 7.66 11.16
N TYR A 108 -12.59 7.72 10.33
CA TYR A 108 -11.41 6.87 10.55
C TYR A 108 -10.43 7.65 11.41
N GLU A 109 -9.92 7.06 12.49
CA GLU A 109 -8.73 7.61 13.17
C GLU A 109 -7.56 7.58 12.19
N GLN A 110 -7.01 8.75 11.89
CA GLN A 110 -5.73 8.88 11.20
C GLN A 110 -4.67 8.15 12.02
N LYS A 111 -4.14 7.06 11.48
CA LYS A 111 -2.98 6.37 12.05
C LYS A 111 -1.79 6.64 11.14
N ASP A 112 -0.81 7.34 11.66
CA ASP A 112 0.50 7.45 11.03
C ASP A 112 1.22 6.12 11.23
N PHE A 113 1.52 5.42 10.13
CA PHE A 113 2.25 4.16 10.18
C PHE A 113 3.74 4.43 10.02
N GLN A 114 4.51 4.20 11.07
CA GLN A 114 5.97 4.11 10.99
C GLN A 114 6.34 2.63 10.87
N ILE A 115 6.95 2.24 9.75
CA ILE A 115 7.50 0.89 9.59
C ILE A 115 8.91 0.90 10.20
N LEU A 116 9.07 0.15 11.31
CA LEU A 116 10.36 -0.14 11.96
C LEU A 116 11.26 -1.01 11.08
#